data_AF-A0A1C3MYP6-F1
#
_entry.id   AF-A0A1C3MYP6-F1
#
_cell.length_a   1.000
_cell.length_b   1.000
_cell.length_c   1.000
_cell.angle_alpha   90.00
_cell.angle_beta   90.00
_cell.angle_gamma   90.00
#
_symmetry.space_group_name_H-M   'P 1'
#
loop_
_entity.id
_entity.type
_entity.pdbx_description
1 polymer ?
#
loop_
_entity_poly.entity_id
_entity_poly.type
_entity_poly.pdbx_seq_one_letter_code
_entity_poly.pdbx_strand_id
1 'polypeptide(L)'
;MTVNPDDPLREPPEADALEQRQTVVDDSAQDVTPTTPPLEASDADVAEQGSPPAGEQDLRTALPEDANPADALEQRESIIPDDEDHRR
;
A
#
# COMPACT_ATOMS: atom_id res chain seq x y z
N MET A 1 37.85 -11.95 33.96
CA MET A 1 36.38 -11.84 33.89
C MET A 1 35.83 -13.25 34.08
N THR A 2 35.42 -13.60 35.30
CA THR A 2 34.86 -14.92 35.63
C THR A 2 33.40 -14.94 35.23
N VAL A 3 33.07 -15.71 34.20
CA VAL A 3 31.70 -15.89 33.73
C VAL A 3 30.98 -16.88 34.66
N ASN A 4 29.83 -16.48 35.20
CA ASN A 4 29.04 -17.32 36.11
C ASN A 4 28.40 -18.48 35.32
N PRO A 5 28.65 -19.75 35.70
CA PRO A 5 28.08 -20.90 34.99
C PRO A 5 26.56 -20.99 35.10
N ASP A 6 25.95 -20.39 36.11
CA ASP A 6 24.51 -20.43 36.38
C ASP A 6 23.75 -19.20 35.81
N ASP A 7 24.33 -18.51 34.83
CA ASP A 7 23.68 -17.37 34.19
C ASP A 7 22.55 -17.85 33.25
N PRO A 8 21.27 -17.55 33.57
CA PRO A 8 20.12 -18.03 32.81
C PRO A 8 20.02 -17.41 31.41
N LEU A 9 20.83 -16.40 31.10
CA LEU A 9 20.93 -15.81 29.77
C LEU A 9 21.90 -16.56 28.85
N ARG A 10 22.58 -17.61 29.34
CA ARG A 10 23.48 -18.43 28.52
C ARG A 10 22.77 -19.36 27.57
N GLU A 11 21.60 -19.84 27.96
CA GLU A 11 20.79 -20.72 27.14
C GLU A 11 19.59 -19.94 26.63
N PRO A 12 19.35 -19.93 25.30
CA PRO A 12 18.13 -19.36 24.78
C PRO A 12 16.94 -20.15 25.35
N PRO A 13 15.78 -19.51 25.55
CA PRO A 13 14.55 -20.19 25.91
C PRO A 13 14.29 -21.43 25.05
N GLU A 14 13.65 -22.45 25.62
CA GLU A 14 13.38 -23.70 24.90
C GLU A 14 12.59 -23.48 23.60
N ALA A 15 11.73 -22.46 23.57
CA ALA A 15 10.98 -22.04 22.38
C ALA A 15 11.93 -21.60 21.25
N ASP A 16 12.86 -20.68 21.55
CA ASP A 16 13.87 -20.21 20.61
C ASP A 16 14.76 -21.38 20.13
N ALA A 17 15.15 -22.29 21.03
CA ALA A 17 15.93 -23.48 20.66
C ALA A 17 15.16 -24.44 19.73
N LEU A 18 13.83 -24.51 19.85
CA LEU A 18 12.98 -25.27 18.93
C LEU A 18 12.92 -24.60 17.56
N GLU A 19 12.71 -23.28 17.49
CA GLU A 19 12.69 -22.52 16.24
C GLU A 19 14.02 -22.61 15.50
N GLN A 20 15.15 -22.50 16.20
CA GLN A 20 16.50 -22.58 15.61
C GLN A 20 16.88 -23.98 15.09
N ARG A 21 16.13 -25.02 15.48
CA ARG A 21 16.31 -26.38 14.95
C ARG A 21 15.47 -26.65 13.70
N GLN A 22 14.57 -25.74 13.35
CA GLN A 22 13.78 -25.88 12.14
C GLN A 22 14.63 -25.54 10.92
N THR A 23 14.47 -26.34 9.86
CA THR A 23 15.13 -26.06 8.58
C THR A 23 14.56 -24.76 8.02
N VAL A 24 15.43 -23.81 7.66
CA VAL A 24 15.04 -22.64 6.91
C VAL A 24 14.50 -23.11 5.56
N VAL A 25 13.19 -22.95 5.36
CA VAL A 25 12.56 -23.14 4.06
C VAL A 25 12.73 -21.83 3.31
N ASP A 26 13.69 -21.81 2.38
CA ASP A 26 13.85 -20.71 1.44
C ASP A 26 12.74 -20.82 0.38
N ASP A 27 11.57 -20.23 0.66
CA ASP A 27 10.48 -20.12 -0.32
C ASP A 27 10.74 -18.92 -1.26
N SER A 28 11.84 -19.00 -2.00
CA SER A 28 12.24 -17.97 -2.96
C SER A 28 11.26 -17.82 -4.13
N ALA A 29 10.27 -18.71 -4.24
CA ALA A 29 9.22 -18.64 -5.25
C ALA A 29 8.12 -17.63 -4.89
N GLN A 30 8.03 -17.21 -3.61
CA GLN A 30 7.05 -16.22 -3.15
C GLN A 30 7.61 -14.79 -3.08
N ASP A 31 8.92 -14.62 -3.08
CA ASP A 31 9.56 -13.29 -3.01
C ASP A 31 9.77 -12.68 -4.41
N VAL A 32 8.72 -12.72 -5.23
CA VAL A 32 8.68 -12.00 -6.50
C VAL A 32 7.75 -10.81 -6.34
N THR A 33 8.32 -9.63 -6.19
CA THR A 33 7.55 -8.39 -6.31
C THR A 33 6.98 -8.32 -7.72
N PRO A 34 5.65 -8.29 -7.90
CA PRO A 34 5.05 -8.18 -9.23
C PRO A 34 5.59 -6.92 -9.92
N THR A 35 6.17 -7.09 -11.10
CA THR A 35 6.78 -6.01 -11.89
C THR A 35 5.75 -5.09 -12.54
N THR A 36 4.48 -5.49 -12.51
CA THR A 36 3.36 -4.74 -13.05
C THR A 36 2.21 -4.81 -12.03
N PRO A 37 1.66 -3.67 -11.59
CA PRO A 37 0.45 -3.68 -10.80
C PRO A 37 -0.71 -4.28 -11.61
N PRO A 38 -1.66 -4.99 -10.99
CA PRO A 38 -2.86 -5.43 -11.67
C PRO A 38 -3.59 -4.22 -12.29
N LEU A 39 -3.91 -4.33 -13.59
CA LEU A 39 -4.55 -3.25 -14.35
C LEU A 39 -6.03 -3.07 -13.99
N GLU A 40 -6.65 -4.12 -13.47
CA GLU A 40 -8.05 -4.15 -13.11
C GLU A 40 -8.17 -4.18 -11.59
N ALA A 41 -8.92 -3.22 -11.04
CA ALA A 41 -9.34 -3.30 -9.65
C ALA A 41 -10.34 -4.45 -9.52
N SER A 42 -10.05 -5.40 -8.66
CA SER A 42 -10.99 -6.46 -8.29
C SER A 42 -12.11 -5.91 -7.41
N ASP A 43 -13.22 -6.65 -7.29
CA ASP A 43 -14.31 -6.29 -6.38
C ASP A 43 -13.83 -6.17 -4.91
N ALA A 44 -12.80 -6.94 -4.53
CA ALA A 44 -12.18 -6.85 -3.22
C ALA A 44 -11.42 -5.52 -3.05
N ASP A 45 -10.66 -5.11 -4.07
CA ASP A 45 -9.94 -3.83 -4.06
C ASP A 45 -10.91 -2.64 -3.94
N VAL A 46 -12.06 -2.71 -4.64
CA VAL A 46 -13.12 -1.69 -4.54
C VAL A 46 -13.72 -1.64 -3.13
N ALA A 47 -13.92 -2.81 -2.50
CA ALA A 47 -14.42 -2.86 -1.12
C ALA A 47 -13.42 -2.29 -0.10
N GLU A 48 -12.12 -2.42 -0.36
CA GLU A 48 -11.04 -1.89 0.48
C GLU A 48 -10.82 -0.38 0.33
N GLN A 49 -11.27 0.23 -0.77
CA GLN A 49 -11.15 1.69 -0.98
C GLN A 49 -12.00 2.52 -0.02
N GLY A 50 -12.85 1.87 0.78
CA GLY A 50 -13.76 2.53 1.71
C GLY A 50 -14.84 3.33 0.99
N SER A 51 -15.96 3.55 1.66
CA SER A 51 -16.95 4.49 1.13
C SER A 51 -16.39 5.91 1.29
N PRO A 52 -16.45 6.76 0.25
CA PRO A 52 -16.24 8.19 0.46
C PRO A 52 -17.25 8.67 1.53
N PRO A 53 -16.86 9.61 2.40
CA PRO A 53 -17.77 10.15 3.40
C PRO A 53 -19.01 10.75 2.74
N ALA A 54 -20.16 10.61 3.41
CA ALA A 54 -21.43 11.11 2.91
C ALA A 54 -21.35 12.62 2.62
N GLY A 55 -21.55 13.00 1.36
CA GLY A 55 -21.51 14.39 0.89
C GLY A 55 -20.41 14.72 -0.13
N GLU A 56 -19.37 13.90 -0.28
CA GLU A 56 -18.27 14.23 -1.21
C GLU A 56 -18.62 14.08 -2.70
N GLN A 57 -19.60 13.24 -3.04
CA GLN A 57 -20.03 13.05 -4.43
C GLN A 57 -20.79 14.28 -4.97
N ASP A 58 -21.55 14.97 -4.10
CA ASP A 58 -22.38 16.14 -4.45
C ASP A 58 -21.53 17.42 -4.59
N LEU A 59 -20.41 17.48 -3.86
CA LEU A 59 -19.46 18.60 -3.90
C LEU A 59 -18.63 18.66 -5.19
N ARG A 60 -18.56 17.59 -5.98
CA ARG A 60 -17.80 17.58 -7.25
C ARG A 60 -18.44 18.43 -8.35
N THR A 61 -19.72 18.77 -8.21
CA THR A 61 -20.47 19.61 -9.15
C THR A 61 -20.92 20.93 -8.55
N ALA A 62 -20.79 21.10 -7.23
CA ALA A 62 -21.16 22.33 -6.55
C ALA A 62 -20.03 23.36 -6.70
N LEU A 63 -20.29 24.38 -7.53
CA LEU A 63 -19.43 25.55 -7.64
C LEU A 63 -19.82 26.57 -6.56
N PRO A 64 -18.84 27.29 -5.97
CA PRO A 64 -19.12 28.50 -5.19
C PRO A 64 -20.01 29.46 -5.98
N GLU A 65 -20.88 30.23 -5.29
CA GLU A 65 -21.84 31.14 -5.95
C GLU A 65 -21.19 32.20 -6.85
N ASP A 66 -19.93 32.55 -6.56
CA ASP A 66 -19.10 33.50 -7.28
C ASP A 66 -18.16 32.85 -8.30
N ALA A 67 -18.15 31.52 -8.40
CA ALA A 67 -17.28 30.82 -9.32
C ALA A 67 -17.80 30.88 -10.77
N ASN A 68 -16.88 31.15 -11.69
CA ASN A 68 -17.17 31.13 -13.12
C ASN A 68 -17.30 29.68 -13.61
N PRO A 69 -18.44 29.28 -14.21
CA PRO A 69 -18.65 27.92 -14.70
C PRO A 69 -17.72 27.55 -15.86
N ALA A 70 -17.22 28.52 -16.64
CA ALA A 70 -16.28 28.25 -17.73
C ALA A 70 -14.91 27.81 -17.19
N ASP A 71 -14.40 28.51 -16.19
CA ASP A 71 -13.10 28.21 -15.56
C ASP A 71 -13.15 26.86 -14.83
N ALA A 72 -14.30 26.50 -14.27
CA ALA A 72 -14.52 25.20 -13.64
C ALA A 72 -14.51 24.04 -14.65
N LEU A 73 -14.99 24.26 -15.87
CA LEU A 73 -14.93 23.26 -16.93
C LEU A 73 -13.49 23.12 -17.46
N GLU A 74 -12.78 24.22 -17.66
CA GLU A 74 -11.37 24.19 -18.08
C GLU A 74 -10.49 23.43 -17.06
N GLN A 75 -10.71 23.65 -15.77
CA GLN A 75 -10.00 22.93 -14.71
C GLN A 75 -10.33 21.43 -14.63
N ARG A 76 -11.48 21.01 -15.12
CA ARG A 76 -11.83 19.58 -15.17
C ARG A 76 -11.19 18.88 -16.37
N GLU A 77 -11.04 19.59 -17.48
CA GLU A 77 -10.35 19.09 -18.67
C GLU A 77 -8.83 18.99 -18.44
N SER A 78 -8.23 19.85 -17.60
CA SER A 78 -6.79 19.83 -17.31
C SER A 78 -6.31 18.66 -16.42
N ILE A 79 -7.22 17.83 -15.90
CA ILE A 79 -6.89 16.70 -15.02
C ILE A 79 -6.50 15.44 -15.83
N ILE A 80 -6.66 15.45 -17.15
CA ILE A 80 -6.08 14.39 -18.00
C ILE A 80 -4.60 14.77 -18.20
N PRO A 81 -3.63 14.13 -17.51
CA PRO A 81 -2.24 14.28 -17.92
C PRO A 81 -2.14 13.74 -19.35
N ASP A 82 -1.66 14.57 -20.28
CA ASP A 82 -1.16 14.10 -21.57
C ASP A 82 -0.02 13.10 -21.27
N ASP A 83 -0.35 11.83 -21.19
CA ASP A 83 0.60 10.73 -20.98
C ASP A 83 1.29 10.39 -22.32
N GLU A 84 1.76 11.43 -23.01
CA GLU A 84 2.23 11.37 -24.39
C GLU A 84 3.60 12.03 -24.57
N ASP A 85 4.60 11.77 -23.69
CA ASP A 85 6.01 11.92 -24.10
C ASP A 85 7.10 11.31 -23.19
N HIS A 86 6.88 10.15 -22.55
CA HIS A 86 7.93 9.51 -21.73
C HIS A 86 8.43 8.15 -22.27
N ARG A 87 8.27 7.89 -23.58
CA ARG A 87 9.03 6.83 -24.28
C ARG A 87 9.68 7.38 -25.54
N ARG A 88 10.88 7.95 -25.41
CA ARG A 88 11.88 8.03 -26.47
C ARG A 88 13.22 7.53 -25.97
#